data_AF-A0A7G7MI66-F1
#
_entry.id   AF-A0A7G7MI66-F1
#
_cell.length_a   1.000
_cell.length_b   1.000
_cell.length_c   1.000
_cell.angle_alpha   90.00
_cell.angle_beta   90.00
_cell.angle_gamma   90.00
#
_symmetry.space_group_name_H-M   'P 1'
#
loop_
_entity.id
_entity.type
_entity.pdbx_description
1 polymer ?
#
loop_
_entity_poly.entity_id
_entity_poly.type
_entity_poly.pdbx_seq_one_letter_code
_entity_poly.pdbx_strand_id
1 'polypeptide(L)'
;MADLFDPVVIGGVTLRNRTLLPSMTTRLADDDGHVTDATVAYYRARAEGGVGLVTVEMASPEIAGKHRFHELGIHHDRFLPGLRRLVDVLHEAGATASIQLGHGGSRARSVVSGVRPVSASAVPTPVFEIEHEIAVPEAMTAQRLEEAFAAYVAAARRAREAGFDVVELHGAHGYLISQFLSPAENTRTDSYGGSLENRARFGLEILRRIKAEVPGLPVIFRIGVEDFFSGGLTLDEGIRVGCWAERDGADAVSVTAGHYRSLPDAARMIPPMVYPEATFLEYAARMKRSVSVPVIGVGRLGDPEVAARAVAEGHLDVVALGRPLIADPRWVAKAQAGEPVRRCLACNHCVTHMRSGATLSCVVNPATGRELEYADATPATGRRIVVLGAGPAGLTYAAEVARGNDVVVVERADRPGGAFRLTGLAPRFNDVVAAEPTFAAYVAEMERDCARKGVTFHYRTEATAALLRDADLVVVATGARYRFGLGAVVPRLLHTRAARSRAAHRLFASDRMRDWLYHRVRRGTGAALAARLPLAARTEVVVIGDAARAGKAREAITSAYDAALRSTTRPTPDPTRPTEVASR
;
A
#
# COMPACT_ATOMS: atom_id res chain seq x y z
N MET A 1 -23.80 -18.75 -5.59
CA MET A 1 -22.43 -18.30 -5.91
C MET A 1 -21.84 -17.71 -4.64
N ALA A 2 -20.55 -17.86 -4.40
CA ALA A 2 -19.92 -17.30 -3.20
C ALA A 2 -19.86 -15.78 -3.27
N ASP A 3 -20.13 -15.10 -2.17
CA ASP A 3 -19.98 -13.65 -2.03
C ASP A 3 -18.66 -13.27 -1.38
N LEU A 4 -18.13 -12.07 -1.68
CA LEU A 4 -16.90 -11.54 -1.10
C LEU A 4 -16.94 -11.50 0.44
N PHE A 5 -18.12 -11.31 1.02
CA PHE A 5 -18.31 -11.19 2.46
C PHE A 5 -18.71 -12.51 3.13
N ASP A 6 -18.84 -13.60 2.38
CA ASP A 6 -19.07 -14.93 2.95
C ASP A 6 -17.83 -15.46 3.67
N PRO A 7 -17.98 -16.21 4.78
CA PRO A 7 -16.88 -16.92 5.41
C PRO A 7 -16.17 -17.91 4.48
N VAL A 8 -14.89 -18.17 4.74
CA VAL A 8 -14.07 -19.14 4.00
C VAL A 8 -13.06 -19.79 4.94
N VAL A 9 -12.72 -21.06 4.70
CA VAL A 9 -11.81 -21.83 5.55
C VAL A 9 -10.44 -21.98 4.88
N ILE A 10 -9.36 -21.75 5.65
CA ILE A 10 -7.97 -22.04 5.27
C ILE A 10 -7.37 -22.94 6.36
N GLY A 11 -7.01 -24.18 6.01
CA GLY A 11 -6.35 -25.11 6.96
C GLY A 11 -7.11 -25.34 8.27
N GLY A 12 -8.44 -25.32 8.24
CA GLY A 12 -9.30 -25.44 9.43
C GLY A 12 -9.61 -24.12 10.15
N VAL A 13 -8.95 -23.02 9.79
CA VAL A 13 -9.24 -21.68 10.33
C VAL A 13 -10.31 -21.00 9.48
N THR A 14 -11.39 -20.53 10.11
CA THR A 14 -12.48 -19.82 9.42
C THR A 14 -12.22 -18.32 9.43
N LEU A 15 -12.06 -17.75 8.24
CA LEU A 15 -12.01 -16.31 8.02
C LEU A 15 -13.45 -15.79 7.98
N ARG A 16 -13.70 -14.63 8.63
CA ARG A 16 -15.03 -14.01 8.63
C ARG A 16 -15.53 -13.55 7.25
N ASN A 17 -14.63 -13.35 6.30
CA ASN A 17 -14.93 -13.04 4.90
C ASN A 17 -13.71 -13.34 4.00
N ARG A 18 -13.90 -13.23 2.68
CA ARG A 18 -12.91 -13.55 1.64
C ARG A 18 -11.95 -12.40 1.34
N THR A 19 -11.60 -11.59 2.34
CA THR A 19 -10.63 -10.49 2.18
C THR A 19 -9.38 -10.72 3.01
N LEU A 20 -8.23 -10.34 2.46
CA LEU A 20 -6.92 -10.50 3.08
C LEU A 20 -6.11 -9.21 2.97
N LEU A 21 -5.51 -8.75 4.06
CA LEU A 21 -4.42 -7.75 4.02
C LEU A 21 -3.10 -8.49 3.78
N PRO A 22 -2.47 -8.37 2.60
CA PRO A 22 -1.21 -9.04 2.34
C PRO A 22 -0.07 -8.34 3.10
N SER A 23 0.98 -9.11 3.41
CA SER A 23 2.22 -8.56 3.97
C SER A 23 2.75 -7.40 3.12
N MET A 24 3.02 -6.28 3.79
CA MET A 24 3.62 -5.06 3.26
C MET A 24 4.44 -4.40 4.38
N THR A 25 5.76 -4.22 4.19
CA THR A 25 6.61 -3.52 5.16
C THR A 25 6.08 -2.12 5.49
N THR A 26 5.93 -1.82 6.78
CA THR A 26 5.46 -0.53 7.28
C THR A 26 6.59 0.35 7.81
N ARG A 27 7.68 -0.27 8.29
CA ARG A 27 8.77 0.38 9.06
C ARG A 27 8.28 1.04 10.36
N LEU A 28 7.25 0.48 10.99
CA LEU A 28 6.70 0.99 12.26
C LEU A 28 7.28 0.27 13.49
N ALA A 29 7.99 -0.86 13.31
CA ALA A 29 8.71 -1.50 14.40
C ALA A 29 9.87 -0.61 14.89
N ASP A 30 10.36 -0.84 16.09
CA ASP A 30 11.57 -0.15 16.57
C ASP A 30 12.84 -0.61 15.84
N ASP A 31 13.99 -0.02 16.17
CA ASP A 31 15.28 -0.36 15.55
C ASP A 31 15.66 -1.85 15.71
N ASP A 32 15.24 -2.45 16.82
CA ASP A 32 15.49 -3.83 17.17
C ASP A 32 14.50 -4.82 16.54
N GLY A 33 13.37 -4.32 16.03
CA GLY A 33 12.29 -5.07 15.42
C GLY A 33 11.14 -5.42 16.37
N HIS A 34 11.02 -4.80 17.55
CA HIS A 34 9.87 -4.98 18.42
C HIS A 34 8.64 -4.24 17.90
N VAL A 35 7.46 -4.81 18.20
CA VAL A 35 6.16 -4.20 17.96
C VAL A 35 6.03 -2.91 18.77
N THR A 36 5.69 -1.81 18.11
CA THR A 36 5.40 -0.52 18.75
C THR A 36 3.90 -0.25 18.81
N ASP A 37 3.49 0.79 19.53
CA ASP A 37 2.09 1.24 19.54
C ASP A 37 1.61 1.66 18.15
N ALA A 38 2.50 2.23 17.33
CA ALA A 38 2.18 2.59 15.95
C ALA A 38 1.95 1.34 15.09
N THR A 39 2.75 0.28 15.27
CA THR A 39 2.50 -1.02 14.63
C THR A 39 1.12 -1.56 15.00
N VAL A 40 0.78 -1.56 16.30
CA VAL A 40 -0.52 -2.05 16.78
C VAL A 40 -1.67 -1.23 16.21
N ALA A 41 -1.58 0.11 16.25
CA ALA A 41 -2.63 0.99 15.74
C ALA A 41 -2.87 0.82 14.24
N TYR A 42 -1.79 0.65 13.45
CA TYR A 42 -1.88 0.40 12.02
C TYR A 42 -2.70 -0.88 11.73
N TYR A 43 -2.38 -1.99 12.39
CA TYR A 43 -3.05 -3.26 12.16
C TYR A 43 -4.47 -3.30 12.74
N ARG A 44 -4.67 -2.74 13.94
CA ARG A 44 -5.98 -2.57 14.58
C ARG A 44 -6.98 -1.89 13.63
N ALA A 45 -6.59 -0.78 13.00
CA ALA A 45 -7.48 -0.04 12.11
C ALA A 45 -7.99 -0.86 10.91
N ARG A 46 -7.19 -1.80 10.38
CA ARG A 46 -7.61 -2.67 9.27
C ARG A 46 -8.46 -3.83 9.76
N ALA A 47 -8.14 -4.38 10.93
CA ALA A 47 -8.96 -5.40 11.57
C ALA A 47 -10.35 -4.85 11.95
N GLU A 48 -10.43 -3.69 12.59
CA GLU A 48 -11.70 -3.01 12.90
C GLU A 48 -12.47 -2.61 11.63
N GLY A 49 -11.74 -2.36 10.54
CA GLY A 49 -12.30 -2.09 9.21
C GLY A 49 -12.97 -3.29 8.53
N GLY A 50 -12.89 -4.49 9.10
CA GLY A 50 -13.62 -5.68 8.66
C GLY A 50 -12.82 -6.72 7.88
N VAL A 51 -11.50 -6.60 7.75
CA VAL A 51 -10.66 -7.54 6.97
C VAL A 51 -10.73 -8.97 7.51
N GLY A 52 -10.87 -9.98 6.63
CA GLY A 52 -10.98 -11.39 7.02
C GLY A 52 -9.71 -11.95 7.65
N LEU A 53 -8.59 -11.85 6.92
CA LEU A 53 -7.26 -12.29 7.35
C LEU A 53 -6.25 -11.14 7.26
N VAL A 54 -5.50 -10.90 8.33
CA VAL A 54 -4.44 -9.90 8.37
C VAL A 54 -3.09 -10.59 8.40
N THR A 55 -2.36 -10.56 7.27
CA THR A 55 -0.97 -11.00 7.22
C THR A 55 -0.06 -9.84 7.59
N VAL A 56 0.46 -9.89 8.82
CA VAL A 56 1.50 -9.00 9.33
C VAL A 56 2.76 -9.15 8.49
N GLU A 57 3.51 -8.05 8.40
CA GLU A 57 4.75 -7.85 7.66
C GLU A 57 5.66 -9.07 7.47
N MET A 58 6.46 -9.01 6.41
CA MET A 58 7.58 -9.94 6.24
C MET A 58 8.49 -9.83 7.47
N ALA A 59 8.62 -10.93 8.18
CA ALA A 59 9.51 -11.07 9.32
C ALA A 59 10.52 -12.16 9.00
N SER A 60 11.80 -11.77 8.93
CA SER A 60 12.86 -12.72 8.60
C SER A 60 13.04 -13.79 9.68
N PRO A 61 13.09 -15.09 9.31
CA PRO A 61 13.34 -16.19 10.27
C PRO A 61 14.69 -16.12 10.98
N GLU A 62 15.63 -15.38 10.39
CA GLU A 62 16.99 -15.17 10.90
C GLU A 62 17.55 -13.80 10.51
N ILE A 63 18.62 -13.38 11.18
CA ILE A 63 19.23 -12.06 10.98
C ILE A 63 19.74 -11.88 9.53
N ALA A 64 20.30 -12.93 8.93
CA ALA A 64 20.86 -12.89 7.57
C ALA A 64 19.83 -12.56 6.46
N GLY A 65 18.54 -12.70 6.75
CA GLY A 65 17.47 -12.37 5.83
C GLY A 65 16.90 -10.96 5.97
N LYS A 66 17.30 -10.18 6.99
CA LYS A 66 16.79 -8.82 7.18
C LYS A 66 17.21 -7.92 6.01
N HIS A 67 16.25 -7.22 5.40
CA HIS A 67 16.52 -6.34 4.24
C HIS A 67 16.18 -4.88 4.51
N ARG A 68 15.46 -4.55 5.59
CA ARG A 68 15.11 -3.16 5.93
C ARG A 68 15.32 -2.84 7.41
N PHE A 69 15.67 -1.59 7.67
CA PHE A 69 15.55 -1.02 9.02
C PHE A 69 14.08 -1.02 9.46
N HIS A 70 13.85 -1.14 10.77
CA HIS A 70 12.50 -1.22 11.35
C HIS A 70 11.65 -2.37 10.80
N GLU A 71 12.29 -3.49 10.43
CA GLU A 71 11.62 -4.74 10.07
C GLU A 71 11.20 -5.49 11.34
N LEU A 72 9.97 -6.00 11.35
CA LEU A 72 9.42 -6.75 12.47
C LEU A 72 10.24 -8.04 12.74
N GLY A 73 10.58 -8.28 14.00
CA GLY A 73 11.39 -9.42 14.42
C GLY A 73 10.57 -10.67 14.72
N ILE A 74 11.04 -11.83 14.25
CA ILE A 74 10.56 -13.17 14.68
C ILE A 74 11.70 -14.20 14.88
N HIS A 75 12.94 -13.79 14.67
CA HIS A 75 14.12 -14.68 14.72
C HIS A 75 14.59 -15.02 16.15
N HIS A 76 14.00 -14.40 17.18
CA HIS A 76 14.39 -14.58 18.58
C HIS A 76 13.18 -14.45 19.53
N ASP A 77 13.21 -15.15 20.66
CA ASP A 77 12.08 -15.23 21.61
C ASP A 77 11.73 -13.86 22.24
N ARG A 78 12.70 -12.93 22.23
CA ARG A 78 12.53 -11.55 22.72
C ARG A 78 11.37 -10.80 22.05
N PHE A 79 10.97 -11.19 20.84
CA PHE A 79 9.88 -10.53 20.10
C PHE A 79 8.50 -11.08 20.45
N LEU A 80 8.40 -12.25 21.12
CA LEU A 80 7.12 -12.90 21.43
C LEU A 80 6.13 -12.00 22.19
N PRO A 81 6.52 -11.21 23.21
CA PRO A 81 5.55 -10.37 23.92
C PRO A 81 4.86 -9.35 23.01
N GLY A 82 5.61 -8.70 22.12
CA GLY A 82 5.08 -7.74 21.17
C GLY A 82 4.20 -8.40 20.11
N LEU A 83 4.62 -9.56 19.61
CA LEU A 83 3.85 -10.34 18.63
C LEU A 83 2.51 -10.85 19.22
N ARG A 84 2.51 -11.34 20.47
CA ARG A 84 1.27 -11.72 21.20
C ARG A 84 0.32 -10.55 21.29
N ARG A 85 0.81 -9.40 21.75
CA ARG A 85 0.01 -8.16 21.81
C ARG A 85 -0.61 -7.83 20.46
N LEU A 86 0.13 -7.97 19.36
CA LEU A 86 -0.39 -7.69 18.03
C LEU A 86 -1.49 -8.67 17.62
N VAL A 87 -1.31 -9.97 17.90
CA VAL A 87 -2.31 -11.02 17.66
C VAL A 87 -3.58 -10.76 18.47
N ASP A 88 -3.45 -10.49 19.78
CA ASP A 88 -4.58 -10.23 20.68
C ASP A 88 -5.47 -9.11 20.13
N VAL A 89 -4.85 -8.01 19.67
CA VAL A 89 -5.55 -6.88 19.07
C VAL A 89 -6.27 -7.23 17.77
N LEU A 90 -5.70 -8.11 16.94
CA LEU A 90 -6.34 -8.57 15.72
C LEU A 90 -7.56 -9.46 16.02
N HIS A 91 -7.43 -10.36 16.99
CA HIS A 91 -8.51 -11.24 17.46
C HIS A 91 -9.64 -10.45 18.13
N GLU A 92 -9.33 -9.47 18.98
CA GLU A 92 -10.30 -8.54 19.58
C GLU A 92 -11.17 -7.85 18.52
N ALA A 93 -10.56 -7.47 17.39
CA ALA A 93 -11.25 -6.85 16.26
C ALA A 93 -11.90 -7.85 15.29
N GLY A 94 -11.86 -9.16 15.62
CA GLY A 94 -12.49 -10.24 14.88
C GLY A 94 -11.79 -10.63 13.56
N ALA A 95 -10.52 -10.28 13.38
CA ALA A 95 -9.72 -10.71 12.23
C ALA A 95 -8.88 -11.93 12.57
N THR A 96 -8.72 -12.84 11.61
CA THR A 96 -7.71 -13.89 11.69
C THR A 96 -6.31 -13.27 11.54
N ALA A 97 -5.35 -13.72 12.35
CA ALA A 97 -3.98 -13.21 12.36
C ALA A 97 -3.03 -14.14 11.60
N SER A 98 -2.23 -13.57 10.70
CA SER A 98 -1.13 -14.25 10.01
C SER A 98 0.15 -13.44 10.08
N ILE A 99 1.30 -14.09 9.95
CA ILE A 99 2.60 -13.44 9.76
C ILE A 99 3.32 -14.06 8.57
N GLN A 100 3.95 -13.21 7.75
CA GLN A 100 4.72 -13.69 6.61
C GLN A 100 6.16 -14.02 7.03
N LEU A 101 6.55 -15.28 6.89
CA LEU A 101 7.93 -15.72 7.02
C LEU A 101 8.62 -15.56 5.66
N GLY A 102 9.52 -14.57 5.56
CA GLY A 102 10.22 -14.28 4.32
C GLY A 102 11.66 -13.85 4.57
N HIS A 103 12.59 -14.32 3.74
CA HIS A 103 14.02 -14.07 3.88
C HIS A 103 14.54 -13.27 2.68
N GLY A 104 15.21 -12.14 2.94
CA GLY A 104 15.78 -11.22 1.95
C GLY A 104 16.64 -11.92 0.89
N GLY A 105 17.40 -12.92 1.29
CA GLY A 105 18.32 -13.63 0.40
C GLY A 105 19.37 -12.66 -0.13
N SER A 106 19.62 -12.65 -1.44
CA SER A 106 20.48 -11.64 -2.08
C SER A 106 19.97 -10.19 -1.98
N ARG A 107 18.71 -9.99 -1.55
CA ARG A 107 18.12 -8.67 -1.26
C ARG A 107 18.33 -8.22 0.19
N ALA A 108 18.78 -9.12 1.07
CA ALA A 108 19.17 -8.74 2.42
C ALA A 108 20.35 -7.76 2.37
N ARG A 109 20.45 -6.91 3.39
CA ARG A 109 21.41 -5.81 3.41
C ARG A 109 22.33 -5.95 4.61
N SER A 110 23.63 -6.08 4.38
CA SER A 110 24.62 -6.21 5.45
C SER A 110 24.65 -5.00 6.39
N VAL A 111 24.38 -3.80 5.87
CA VAL A 111 24.22 -2.59 6.70
C VAL A 111 23.01 -2.64 7.65
N VAL A 112 22.04 -3.51 7.37
CA VAL A 112 20.86 -3.74 8.24
C VAL A 112 21.08 -4.92 9.17
N SER A 113 21.60 -6.03 8.63
CA SER A 113 21.71 -7.30 9.35
C SER A 113 23.04 -7.46 10.11
N GLY A 114 24.06 -6.66 9.79
CA GLY A 114 25.43 -6.84 10.29
C GLY A 114 26.15 -8.06 9.72
N VAL A 115 25.51 -8.83 8.84
CA VAL A 115 26.04 -10.10 8.29
C VAL A 115 25.94 -10.13 6.78
N ARG A 116 26.79 -10.95 6.14
CA ARG A 116 26.76 -11.12 4.69
C ARG A 116 25.44 -11.76 4.26
N PRO A 117 24.75 -11.23 3.23
CA PRO A 117 23.56 -11.87 2.65
C PRO A 117 23.88 -13.27 2.13
N VAL A 118 22.90 -14.16 2.15
CA VAL A 118 23.02 -15.54 1.63
C VAL A 118 22.00 -15.79 0.51
N SER A 119 22.32 -16.66 -0.44
CA SER A 119 21.39 -17.04 -1.53
C SER A 119 21.74 -18.41 -2.13
N ALA A 120 20.95 -18.86 -3.10
CA ALA A 120 21.20 -20.10 -3.83
C ALA A 120 22.59 -20.12 -4.49
N SER A 121 23.05 -18.97 -4.99
CA SER A 121 24.34 -18.80 -5.67
C SER A 121 24.89 -17.39 -5.44
N ALA A 122 26.19 -17.19 -5.67
CA ALA A 122 26.87 -15.90 -5.50
C ALA A 122 26.64 -14.94 -6.68
N VAL A 123 25.37 -14.70 -7.04
CA VAL A 123 24.99 -13.84 -8.17
C VAL A 123 24.86 -12.38 -7.70
N PRO A 124 25.60 -11.43 -8.30
CA PRO A 124 25.48 -10.00 -7.96
C PRO A 124 24.06 -9.48 -8.17
N THR A 125 23.49 -8.87 -7.14
CA THR A 125 22.09 -8.42 -7.13
C THR A 125 22.01 -6.91 -6.84
N PRO A 126 21.49 -6.09 -7.77
CA PRO A 126 21.34 -4.65 -7.55
C PRO A 126 20.20 -4.34 -6.57
N VAL A 127 20.50 -3.88 -5.36
CA VAL A 127 19.53 -3.50 -4.33
C VAL A 127 19.23 -2.01 -4.41
N PHE A 128 17.93 -1.67 -4.29
CA PHE A 128 17.42 -0.30 -4.40
C PHE A 128 16.53 -0.02 -3.19
N GLU A 129 17.14 0.53 -2.14
CA GLU A 129 16.44 1.00 -0.94
C GLU A 129 16.87 2.46 -0.67
N ILE A 130 17.38 2.79 0.52
CA ILE A 130 17.88 4.13 0.86
C ILE A 130 19.04 4.49 -0.07
N GLU A 131 19.89 3.51 -0.34
CA GLU A 131 21.03 3.60 -1.23
C GLU A 131 20.91 2.56 -2.35
N HIS A 132 21.62 2.82 -3.45
CA HIS A 132 21.82 1.84 -4.51
C HIS A 132 23.13 1.09 -4.24
N GLU A 133 23.04 -0.23 -4.10
CA GLU A 133 24.19 -1.10 -3.89
C GLU A 133 24.10 -2.37 -4.74
N ILE A 134 25.23 -3.01 -4.99
CA ILE A 134 25.27 -4.35 -5.58
C ILE A 134 25.67 -5.31 -4.47
N ALA A 135 24.69 -6.06 -3.96
CA ALA A 135 24.92 -7.09 -2.97
C ALA A 135 25.44 -8.37 -3.66
N VAL A 136 26.54 -8.93 -3.16
CA VAL A 136 27.04 -10.24 -3.59
C VAL A 136 26.83 -11.24 -2.45
N PRO A 137 25.74 -12.03 -2.50
CA PRO A 137 25.45 -12.99 -1.45
C PRO A 137 26.50 -14.08 -1.40
N GLU A 138 26.61 -14.73 -0.25
CA GLU A 138 27.27 -16.01 -0.11
C GLU A 138 26.39 -17.13 -0.64
N ALA A 139 26.96 -18.04 -1.43
CA ALA A 139 26.26 -19.22 -1.91
C ALA A 139 26.07 -20.22 -0.75
N MET A 140 24.83 -20.58 -0.46
CA MET A 140 24.53 -21.47 0.67
C MET A 140 25.13 -22.86 0.47
N THR A 141 25.93 -23.32 1.43
CA THR A 141 26.39 -24.72 1.53
C THR A 141 25.26 -25.63 2.03
N ALA A 142 25.45 -26.95 1.97
CA ALA A 142 24.47 -27.89 2.53
C ALA A 142 24.18 -27.63 4.03
N GLN A 143 25.22 -27.33 4.81
CA GLN A 143 25.06 -26.93 6.21
C GLN A 143 24.23 -25.65 6.34
N ARG A 144 24.50 -24.65 5.50
CA ARG A 144 23.77 -23.38 5.53
C ARG A 144 22.29 -23.53 5.14
N LEU A 145 21.97 -24.48 4.25
CA LEU A 145 20.58 -24.84 3.94
C LEU A 145 19.87 -25.41 5.19
N GLU A 146 20.50 -26.33 5.91
CA GLU A 146 19.95 -26.91 7.14
C GLU A 146 19.73 -25.86 8.24
N GLU A 147 20.67 -24.93 8.41
CA GLU A 147 20.51 -23.81 9.35
C GLU A 147 19.32 -22.91 8.97
N ALA A 148 19.15 -22.60 7.67
CA ALA A 148 18.00 -21.84 7.21
C ALA A 148 16.68 -22.60 7.45
N PHE A 149 16.64 -23.91 7.17
CA PHE A 149 15.46 -24.74 7.47
C PHE A 149 15.10 -24.71 8.95
N ALA A 150 16.09 -24.88 9.84
CA ALA A 150 15.90 -24.78 11.28
C ALA A 150 15.38 -23.39 11.70
N ALA A 151 15.89 -22.32 11.09
CA ALA A 151 15.42 -20.96 11.35
C ALA A 151 13.95 -20.75 10.95
N TYR A 152 13.55 -21.21 9.76
CA TYR A 152 12.15 -21.16 9.32
C TYR A 152 11.21 -21.93 10.27
N VAL A 153 11.61 -23.13 10.69
CA VAL A 153 10.82 -23.92 11.65
C VAL A 153 10.74 -23.21 13.01
N ALA A 154 11.86 -22.67 13.52
CA ALA A 154 11.87 -21.94 14.78
C ALA A 154 10.98 -20.68 14.73
N ALA A 155 11.01 -19.95 13.61
CA ALA A 155 10.13 -18.80 13.39
C ALA A 155 8.65 -19.22 13.33
N ALA A 156 8.31 -20.34 12.67
CA ALA A 156 6.96 -20.88 12.65
C ALA A 156 6.48 -21.32 14.05
N ARG A 157 7.36 -21.92 14.85
CA ARG A 157 7.06 -22.26 16.26
C ARG A 157 6.76 -21.00 17.08
N ARG A 158 7.56 -19.94 16.92
CA ARG A 158 7.31 -18.64 17.57
C ARG A 158 6.02 -17.98 17.09
N ALA A 159 5.69 -18.08 15.81
CA ALA A 159 4.42 -17.58 15.29
C ALA A 159 3.24 -18.27 15.98
N ARG A 160 3.27 -19.61 16.08
CA ARG A 160 2.26 -20.37 16.83
C ARG A 160 2.22 -20.00 18.31
N GLU A 161 3.37 -19.83 18.95
CA GLU A 161 3.48 -19.46 20.37
C GLU A 161 3.03 -18.01 20.66
N ALA A 162 3.10 -17.14 19.65
CA ALA A 162 2.56 -15.79 19.70
C ALA A 162 1.04 -15.76 19.44
N GLY A 163 0.44 -16.87 19.00
CA GLY A 163 -1.00 -16.99 18.75
C GLY A 163 -1.43 -16.70 17.30
N PHE A 164 -0.50 -16.58 16.34
CA PHE A 164 -0.89 -16.45 14.95
C PHE A 164 -1.64 -17.70 14.48
N ASP A 165 -2.77 -17.50 13.80
CA ASP A 165 -3.62 -18.58 13.31
C ASP A 165 -3.05 -19.26 12.06
N VAL A 166 -2.26 -18.52 11.27
CA VAL A 166 -1.71 -18.95 9.98
C VAL A 166 -0.31 -18.35 9.80
N VAL A 167 0.58 -19.04 9.08
CA VAL A 167 1.82 -18.42 8.57
C VAL A 167 1.81 -18.37 7.04
N GLU A 168 2.35 -17.30 6.46
CA GLU A 168 2.56 -17.20 5.01
C GLU A 168 4.05 -17.40 4.67
N LEU A 169 4.37 -18.41 3.86
CA LEU A 169 5.72 -18.61 3.33
C LEU A 169 5.94 -17.78 2.07
N HIS A 170 6.97 -16.93 2.07
CA HIS A 170 7.22 -16.02 0.97
C HIS A 170 8.13 -16.59 -0.13
N GLY A 171 7.51 -17.15 -1.17
CA GLY A 171 8.14 -17.72 -2.36
C GLY A 171 8.06 -16.83 -3.61
N ALA A 172 8.15 -15.51 -3.47
CA ALA A 172 7.91 -14.59 -4.59
C ALA A 172 8.92 -13.43 -4.66
N HIS A 173 8.82 -12.65 -5.74
CA HIS A 173 9.38 -11.28 -5.89
C HIS A 173 10.90 -11.15 -5.79
N GLY A 174 11.66 -12.23 -6.02
CA GLY A 174 13.12 -12.21 -5.95
C GLY A 174 13.69 -12.22 -4.53
N TYR A 175 12.92 -12.72 -3.56
CA TYR A 175 13.41 -13.08 -2.23
C TYR A 175 13.94 -14.53 -2.19
N LEU A 176 14.47 -15.00 -1.07
CA LEU A 176 15.31 -16.21 -1.02
C LEU A 176 14.69 -17.43 -1.73
N ILE A 177 13.44 -17.80 -1.43
CA ILE A 177 12.78 -18.94 -2.09
C ILE A 177 12.61 -18.68 -3.60
N SER A 178 12.25 -17.45 -4.00
CA SER A 178 12.16 -17.04 -5.41
C SER A 178 13.53 -17.12 -6.11
N GLN A 179 14.62 -16.79 -5.42
CA GLN A 179 15.98 -16.88 -5.96
C GLN A 179 16.38 -18.33 -6.23
N PHE A 180 15.97 -19.29 -5.39
CA PHE A 180 16.13 -20.72 -5.68
C PHE A 180 15.31 -21.16 -6.90
N LEU A 181 14.11 -20.61 -7.08
CA LEU A 181 13.24 -20.94 -8.23
C LEU A 181 13.76 -20.39 -9.56
N SER A 182 14.40 -19.23 -9.55
CA SER A 182 14.82 -18.52 -10.76
C SER A 182 16.12 -19.10 -11.36
N PRO A 183 16.11 -19.61 -12.60
CA PRO A 183 17.33 -20.09 -13.27
C PRO A 183 18.43 -19.03 -13.39
N ALA A 184 18.06 -17.76 -13.42
CA ALA A 184 19.00 -16.65 -13.55
C ALA A 184 19.70 -16.27 -12.24
N GLU A 185 19.30 -16.84 -11.10
CA GLU A 185 19.83 -16.55 -9.76
C GLU A 185 20.30 -17.82 -9.04
N ASN A 186 19.83 -18.99 -9.47
CA ASN A 186 20.27 -20.29 -8.99
C ASN A 186 21.08 -21.02 -10.07
N THR A 187 22.40 -20.94 -9.95
CA THR A 187 23.37 -21.61 -10.83
C THR A 187 23.95 -22.88 -10.21
N ARG A 188 23.27 -23.46 -9.20
CA ARG A 188 23.72 -24.68 -8.53
C ARG A 188 23.63 -25.89 -9.46
N THR A 189 24.51 -26.85 -9.23
CA THR A 189 24.56 -28.15 -9.93
C THR A 189 24.19 -29.33 -9.04
N ASP A 190 23.87 -29.08 -7.77
CA ASP A 190 23.43 -30.09 -6.82
C ASP A 190 21.90 -30.30 -6.86
N SER A 191 21.37 -31.03 -5.87
CA SER A 191 19.92 -31.34 -5.78
C SER A 191 19.00 -30.13 -5.55
N TYR A 192 19.56 -28.92 -5.41
CA TYR A 192 18.82 -27.67 -5.28
C TYR A 192 18.94 -26.76 -6.52
N GLY A 193 19.56 -27.22 -7.62
CA GLY A 193 19.66 -26.49 -8.89
C GLY A 193 19.41 -27.33 -10.13
N GLY A 194 19.49 -26.70 -11.31
CA GLY A 194 19.20 -27.35 -12.59
C GLY A 194 17.70 -27.42 -12.88
N SER A 195 17.08 -28.60 -12.74
CA SER A 195 15.66 -28.80 -13.09
C SER A 195 14.70 -28.00 -12.20
N LEU A 196 13.47 -27.80 -12.65
CA LEU A 196 12.45 -27.09 -11.86
C LEU A 196 12.20 -27.80 -10.51
N GLU A 197 12.17 -29.13 -10.51
CA GLU A 197 11.96 -29.95 -9.32
C GLU A 197 13.05 -29.69 -8.26
N ASN A 198 14.31 -29.61 -8.68
CA ASN A 198 15.44 -29.31 -7.80
C ASN A 198 15.40 -27.86 -7.32
N ARG A 199 15.13 -26.90 -8.22
CA ARG A 199 15.01 -25.47 -7.87
C ARG A 199 13.87 -25.21 -6.88
N ALA A 200 12.74 -25.90 -7.02
CA ALA A 200 11.60 -25.81 -6.11
C ALA A 200 11.84 -26.50 -4.76
N ARG A 201 12.79 -27.43 -4.69
CA ARG A 201 13.05 -28.26 -3.49
C ARG A 201 13.27 -27.42 -2.24
N PHE A 202 14.00 -26.31 -2.32
CA PHE A 202 14.30 -25.48 -1.15
C PHE A 202 13.03 -24.95 -0.46
N GLY A 203 12.12 -24.32 -1.21
CA GLY A 203 10.88 -23.78 -0.65
C GLY A 203 9.92 -24.87 -0.18
N LEU A 204 9.84 -25.98 -0.91
CA LEU A 204 8.98 -27.12 -0.56
C LEU A 204 9.50 -27.90 0.66
N GLU A 205 10.82 -27.99 0.84
CA GLU A 205 11.43 -28.58 2.04
C GLU A 205 11.11 -27.73 3.29
N ILE A 206 11.19 -26.40 3.21
CA ILE A 206 10.76 -25.50 4.29
C ILE A 206 9.31 -25.77 4.67
N LEU A 207 8.42 -25.83 3.67
CA LEU A 207 7.00 -26.14 3.89
C LEU A 207 6.82 -27.49 4.59
N ARG A 208 7.41 -28.57 4.07
CA ARG A 208 7.30 -29.91 4.66
C ARG A 208 7.78 -29.96 6.10
N ARG A 209 8.91 -29.32 6.41
CA ARG A 209 9.46 -29.29 7.77
C ARG A 209 8.58 -28.50 8.74
N ILE A 210 8.02 -27.37 8.31
CA ILE A 210 7.04 -26.64 9.13
C ILE A 210 5.81 -27.51 9.39
N LYS A 211 5.24 -28.15 8.36
CA LYS A 211 4.07 -29.03 8.53
C LYS A 211 4.35 -30.22 9.44
N ALA A 212 5.57 -30.79 9.39
CA ALA A 212 5.96 -31.93 10.22
C ALA A 212 6.25 -31.53 11.68
N GLU A 213 6.98 -30.44 11.91
CA GLU A 213 7.49 -30.07 13.23
C GLU A 213 6.59 -29.09 14.01
N VAL A 214 5.66 -28.44 13.31
CA VAL A 214 4.70 -27.49 13.88
C VAL A 214 3.28 -27.95 13.49
N PRO A 215 2.86 -29.17 13.88
CA PRO A 215 1.60 -29.75 13.43
C PRO A 215 0.42 -28.86 13.85
N GLY A 216 -0.60 -28.83 12.99
CA GLY A 216 -1.80 -28.02 13.18
C GLY A 216 -1.68 -26.55 12.79
N LEU A 217 -0.48 -26.04 12.48
CA LEU A 217 -0.30 -24.69 11.96
C LEU A 217 -0.63 -24.66 10.45
N PRO A 218 -1.64 -23.90 10.01
CA PRO A 218 -1.91 -23.67 8.59
C PRO A 218 -0.80 -22.86 7.94
N VAL A 219 -0.46 -23.21 6.70
CA VAL A 219 0.57 -22.55 5.91
C VAL A 219 0.01 -22.10 4.57
N ILE A 220 0.04 -20.78 4.33
CA ILE A 220 -0.19 -20.20 3.01
C ILE A 220 1.14 -20.21 2.25
N PHE A 221 1.20 -20.85 1.08
CA PHE A 221 2.38 -20.75 0.22
C PHE A 221 2.18 -19.62 -0.80
N ARG A 222 2.92 -18.52 -0.65
CA ARG A 222 2.84 -17.39 -1.58
C ARG A 222 3.86 -17.53 -2.69
N ILE A 223 3.39 -17.62 -3.93
CA ILE A 223 4.24 -17.84 -5.11
C ILE A 223 4.12 -16.72 -6.13
N GLY A 224 5.28 -16.24 -6.60
CA GLY A 224 5.39 -15.46 -7.82
C GLY A 224 5.34 -16.42 -9.00
N VAL A 225 4.28 -16.40 -9.81
CA VAL A 225 4.11 -17.40 -10.88
C VAL A 225 4.83 -17.04 -12.17
N GLU A 226 5.18 -15.77 -12.37
CA GLU A 226 5.89 -15.32 -13.58
C GLU A 226 6.83 -14.16 -13.27
N ASP A 227 8.07 -14.25 -13.75
CA ASP A 227 9.14 -13.28 -13.48
C ASP A 227 9.23 -12.13 -14.50
N PHE A 228 8.72 -12.33 -15.72
CA PHE A 228 8.76 -11.36 -16.83
C PHE A 228 10.16 -10.90 -17.27
N PHE A 229 11.15 -11.78 -17.27
CA PHE A 229 12.43 -11.55 -17.94
C PHE A 229 12.99 -12.85 -18.51
N SER A 230 13.89 -12.75 -19.48
CA SER A 230 14.50 -13.93 -20.12
C SER A 230 15.27 -14.75 -19.08
N GLY A 231 14.98 -16.05 -18.99
CA GLY A 231 15.58 -16.95 -18.00
C GLY A 231 15.01 -16.83 -16.58
N GLY A 232 13.91 -16.11 -16.39
CA GLY A 232 13.11 -16.14 -15.16
C GLY A 232 12.08 -17.27 -15.15
N LEU A 233 11.36 -17.41 -14.04
CA LEU A 233 10.27 -18.37 -13.89
C LEU A 233 9.12 -18.05 -14.85
N THR A 234 8.64 -19.08 -15.56
CA THR A 234 7.46 -18.98 -16.44
C THR A 234 6.16 -19.30 -15.70
N LEU A 235 5.03 -18.82 -16.22
CA LEU A 235 3.70 -19.09 -15.65
C LEU A 235 3.45 -20.58 -15.43
N ASP A 236 3.76 -21.42 -16.42
CA ASP A 236 3.53 -22.87 -16.34
C ASP A 236 4.35 -23.52 -15.22
N GLU A 237 5.63 -23.13 -15.09
CA GLU A 237 6.47 -23.59 -13.98
C GLU A 237 5.94 -23.10 -12.63
N GLY A 238 5.52 -21.84 -12.54
CA GLY A 238 4.91 -21.26 -11.33
C GLY A 238 3.64 -21.98 -10.90
N ILE A 239 2.76 -22.33 -11.84
CA ILE A 239 1.57 -23.16 -11.55
C ILE A 239 1.98 -24.54 -11.01
N ARG A 240 2.95 -25.21 -11.66
CA ARG A 240 3.45 -26.53 -11.22
C ARG A 240 3.99 -26.49 -9.79
N VAL A 241 4.75 -25.45 -9.44
CA VAL A 241 5.27 -25.28 -8.07
C VAL A 241 4.14 -25.04 -7.07
N GLY A 242 3.09 -24.30 -7.44
CA GLY A 242 1.88 -24.16 -6.61
C GLY A 242 1.17 -25.50 -6.35
N CYS A 243 1.02 -26.35 -7.38
CA CYS A 243 0.48 -27.69 -7.21
C CYS A 243 1.37 -28.57 -6.30
N TRP A 244 2.70 -28.45 -6.41
CA TRP A 244 3.60 -29.15 -5.50
C TRP A 244 3.54 -28.63 -4.07
N ALA A 245 3.32 -27.32 -3.88
CA ALA A 245 3.10 -26.76 -2.55
C ALA A 245 1.83 -27.32 -1.91
N GLU A 246 0.72 -27.42 -2.66
CA GLU A 246 -0.48 -28.12 -2.18
C GLU A 246 -0.18 -29.58 -1.82
N ARG A 247 0.45 -30.34 -2.71
CA ARG A 247 0.84 -31.74 -2.46
C ARG A 247 1.67 -31.90 -1.18
N ASP A 248 2.56 -30.95 -0.93
CA ASP A 248 3.49 -30.95 0.21
C ASP A 248 2.86 -30.32 1.48
N GLY A 249 1.57 -29.98 1.45
CA GLY A 249 0.76 -29.64 2.62
C GLY A 249 0.46 -28.16 2.83
N ALA A 250 0.60 -27.31 1.81
CA ALA A 250 0.11 -25.93 1.87
C ALA A 250 -1.42 -25.92 2.00
N ASP A 251 -1.94 -25.12 2.92
CA ASP A 251 -3.37 -25.04 3.22
C ASP A 251 -4.10 -24.02 2.33
N ALA A 252 -3.35 -23.16 1.64
CA ALA A 252 -3.80 -22.27 0.58
C ALA A 252 -2.60 -21.80 -0.27
N VAL A 253 -2.87 -21.36 -1.50
CA VAL A 253 -1.85 -20.80 -2.39
C VAL A 253 -2.15 -19.32 -2.67
N SER A 254 -1.21 -18.43 -2.35
CA SER A 254 -1.31 -17.02 -2.68
C SER A 254 -0.56 -16.70 -3.98
N VAL A 255 -1.28 -16.26 -5.00
CA VAL A 255 -0.74 -16.03 -6.35
C VAL A 255 -0.42 -14.56 -6.57
N THR A 256 0.80 -14.29 -7.00
CA THR A 256 1.29 -12.98 -7.44
C THR A 256 2.21 -13.17 -8.65
N ALA A 257 2.66 -12.10 -9.29
CA ALA A 257 3.72 -12.17 -10.30
C ALA A 257 4.67 -10.98 -10.21
N GLY A 258 5.76 -11.07 -10.97
CA GLY A 258 6.82 -10.09 -11.08
C GLY A 258 8.05 -10.40 -10.24
N HIS A 259 9.15 -9.79 -10.67
CA HIS A 259 10.48 -9.86 -10.10
C HIS A 259 11.16 -8.48 -10.15
N TYR A 260 12.20 -8.25 -9.35
CA TYR A 260 13.01 -7.01 -9.42
C TYR A 260 13.72 -6.81 -10.78
N ARG A 261 13.75 -7.85 -11.61
CA ARG A 261 14.33 -7.86 -12.95
C ARG A 261 13.26 -7.85 -14.06
N SER A 262 11.98 -7.78 -13.71
CA SER A 262 10.89 -7.78 -14.68
C SER A 262 11.04 -6.67 -15.71
N LEU A 263 10.63 -6.98 -16.94
CA LEU A 263 10.57 -6.05 -18.05
C LEU A 263 9.11 -5.58 -18.30
N PRO A 264 8.92 -4.34 -18.79
CA PRO A 264 9.95 -3.33 -19.04
C PRO A 264 10.51 -2.70 -17.75
N ASP A 265 9.85 -2.91 -16.61
CA ASP A 265 10.30 -2.41 -15.31
C ASP A 265 9.80 -3.26 -14.14
N ALA A 266 10.52 -3.18 -13.02
CA ALA A 266 10.23 -3.90 -11.78
C ALA A 266 8.94 -3.47 -11.07
N ALA A 267 8.36 -2.30 -11.41
CA ALA A 267 7.09 -1.87 -10.81
C ALA A 267 5.93 -2.75 -11.23
N ARG A 268 6.11 -3.65 -12.22
CA ARG A 268 5.17 -4.71 -12.54
C ARG A 268 4.79 -5.57 -11.34
N MET A 269 5.71 -5.83 -10.40
CA MET A 269 5.41 -6.53 -9.14
C MET A 269 4.38 -5.80 -8.27
N ILE A 270 4.34 -4.47 -8.38
CA ILE A 270 3.47 -3.57 -7.62
C ILE A 270 2.72 -2.72 -8.65
N PRO A 271 1.82 -3.33 -9.47
CA PRO A 271 1.38 -2.73 -10.73
C PRO A 271 0.86 -1.30 -10.49
N PRO A 272 1.53 -0.27 -11.05
CA PRO A 272 1.09 1.12 -10.90
C PRO A 272 -0.16 1.40 -11.74
N MET A 273 -0.68 2.62 -11.62
CA MET A 273 -1.94 3.04 -12.22
C MET A 273 -2.08 2.84 -13.74
N VAL A 274 -0.97 2.67 -14.46
CA VAL A 274 -0.95 2.39 -15.91
C VAL A 274 -1.31 0.95 -16.26
N TYR A 275 -1.14 0.00 -15.33
CA TYR A 275 -1.54 -1.40 -15.53
C TYR A 275 -3.06 -1.52 -15.44
N PRO A 276 -3.72 -2.48 -16.09
CA PRO A 276 -5.17 -2.65 -15.95
C PRO A 276 -5.55 -3.03 -14.51
N GLU A 277 -6.78 -2.75 -14.10
CA GLU A 277 -7.36 -3.35 -12.89
C GLU A 277 -7.37 -4.87 -12.98
N ALA A 278 -7.41 -5.57 -11.84
CA ALA A 278 -7.34 -7.03 -11.78
C ALA A 278 -6.12 -7.63 -12.53
N THR A 279 -4.96 -6.95 -12.47
CA THR A 279 -3.76 -7.22 -13.28
C THR A 279 -3.30 -8.68 -13.28
N PHE A 280 -3.44 -9.40 -12.16
CA PHE A 280 -3.02 -10.79 -12.03
C PHE A 280 -4.19 -11.76 -11.79
N LEU A 281 -5.43 -11.35 -12.05
CA LEU A 281 -6.60 -12.19 -11.76
C LEU A 281 -6.60 -13.48 -12.58
N GLU A 282 -6.21 -13.44 -13.85
CA GLU A 282 -6.14 -14.66 -14.67
C GLU A 282 -5.08 -15.65 -14.16
N TYR A 283 -4.01 -15.16 -13.52
CA TYR A 283 -3.01 -16.04 -12.91
C TYR A 283 -3.59 -16.76 -11.69
N ALA A 284 -4.36 -16.06 -10.86
CA ALA A 284 -5.11 -16.67 -9.76
C ALA A 284 -6.15 -17.67 -10.30
N ALA A 285 -6.90 -17.32 -11.35
CA ALA A 285 -7.89 -18.20 -11.97
C ALA A 285 -7.26 -19.47 -12.53
N ARG A 286 -6.08 -19.35 -13.16
CA ARG A 286 -5.33 -20.50 -13.66
C ARG A 286 -4.87 -21.40 -12.53
N MET A 287 -4.33 -20.83 -11.44
CA MET A 287 -3.99 -21.62 -10.25
C MET A 287 -5.22 -22.30 -9.66
N LYS A 288 -6.35 -21.59 -9.56
CA LYS A 288 -7.60 -22.09 -9.00
C LYS A 288 -8.16 -23.30 -9.76
N ARG A 289 -7.88 -23.42 -11.06
CA ARG A 289 -8.20 -24.61 -11.86
C ARG A 289 -7.24 -25.79 -11.63
N SER A 290 -6.09 -25.57 -11.01
CA SER A 290 -4.99 -26.53 -10.86
C SER A 290 -4.78 -27.03 -9.44
N VAL A 291 -5.42 -26.43 -8.44
CA VAL A 291 -5.35 -26.84 -7.03
C VAL A 291 -6.74 -26.96 -6.42
N SER A 292 -6.87 -27.77 -5.37
CA SER A 292 -8.09 -27.94 -4.59
C SER A 292 -8.16 -27.04 -3.35
N VAL A 293 -7.00 -26.66 -2.79
CA VAL A 293 -6.90 -25.69 -1.69
C VAL A 293 -7.35 -24.29 -2.12
N PRO A 294 -7.77 -23.43 -1.18
CA PRO A 294 -8.12 -22.05 -1.48
C PRO A 294 -7.00 -21.27 -2.18
N VAL A 295 -7.38 -20.46 -3.17
CA VAL A 295 -6.47 -19.56 -3.90
C VAL A 295 -6.72 -18.11 -3.49
N ILE A 296 -5.65 -17.45 -3.05
CA ILE A 296 -5.64 -16.02 -2.75
C ILE A 296 -5.08 -15.27 -3.97
N GLY A 297 -5.84 -14.31 -4.51
CA GLY A 297 -5.42 -13.50 -5.65
C GLY A 297 -5.11 -12.06 -5.26
N VAL A 298 -4.05 -11.49 -5.83
CA VAL A 298 -3.67 -10.07 -5.68
C VAL A 298 -3.56 -9.39 -7.06
N GLY A 299 -3.39 -8.08 -7.09
CA GLY A 299 -3.07 -7.34 -8.32
C GLY A 299 -4.18 -6.40 -8.75
N ARG A 300 -4.21 -5.20 -8.17
CA ARG A 300 -5.19 -4.14 -8.49
C ARG A 300 -6.66 -4.55 -8.39
N LEU A 301 -7.02 -5.33 -7.37
CA LEU A 301 -8.40 -5.72 -7.03
C LEU A 301 -9.07 -4.75 -6.03
N GLY A 302 -8.74 -3.45 -6.09
CA GLY A 302 -9.20 -2.48 -5.09
C GLY A 302 -10.58 -1.88 -5.34
N ASP A 303 -11.16 -2.15 -6.50
CA ASP A 303 -12.54 -1.80 -6.82
C ASP A 303 -13.48 -2.87 -6.22
N PRO A 304 -14.46 -2.49 -5.37
CA PRO A 304 -15.34 -3.45 -4.70
C PRO A 304 -16.12 -4.36 -5.66
N GLU A 305 -16.61 -3.83 -6.79
CA GLU A 305 -17.38 -4.60 -7.76
C GLU A 305 -16.50 -5.62 -8.49
N VAL A 306 -15.28 -5.20 -8.87
CA VAL A 306 -14.29 -6.09 -9.49
C VAL A 306 -13.88 -7.21 -8.52
N ALA A 307 -13.65 -6.88 -7.24
CA ALA A 307 -13.30 -7.85 -6.21
C ALA A 307 -14.43 -8.86 -5.95
N ALA A 308 -15.66 -8.38 -5.82
CA ALA A 308 -16.83 -9.24 -5.61
C ALA A 308 -17.08 -10.16 -6.81
N ARG A 309 -17.00 -9.63 -8.04
CA ARG A 309 -17.14 -10.41 -9.26
C ARG A 309 -16.05 -11.50 -9.38
N ALA A 310 -14.80 -11.18 -9.04
CA ALA A 310 -13.71 -12.15 -9.05
C ALA A 310 -13.98 -13.39 -8.17
N VAL A 311 -14.60 -13.19 -7.00
CA VAL A 311 -15.05 -14.28 -6.12
C VAL A 311 -16.26 -15.00 -6.71
N ALA A 312 -17.30 -14.25 -7.10
CA ALA A 312 -18.57 -14.82 -7.57
C ALA A 312 -18.41 -15.70 -8.82
N GLU A 313 -17.48 -15.32 -9.72
CA GLU A 313 -17.15 -16.07 -10.94
C GLU A 313 -16.15 -17.21 -10.71
N GLY A 314 -15.66 -17.40 -9.47
CA GLY A 314 -14.76 -18.51 -9.13
C GLY A 314 -13.32 -18.35 -9.63
N HIS A 315 -12.87 -17.12 -9.91
CA HIS A 315 -11.49 -16.85 -10.31
C HIS A 315 -10.50 -16.96 -9.14
N LEU A 316 -10.96 -16.80 -7.90
CA LEU A 316 -10.19 -16.93 -6.67
C LEU A 316 -11.14 -17.21 -5.50
N ASP A 317 -10.61 -17.62 -4.36
CA ASP A 317 -11.40 -17.81 -3.13
C ASP A 317 -11.29 -16.63 -2.17
N VAL A 318 -10.15 -15.93 -2.18
CA VAL A 318 -9.82 -14.82 -1.28
C VAL A 318 -9.15 -13.68 -2.05
N VAL A 319 -9.58 -12.44 -1.83
CA VAL A 319 -9.03 -11.23 -2.44
C VAL A 319 -7.98 -10.60 -1.51
N ALA A 320 -6.74 -10.52 -1.97
CA ALA A 320 -5.68 -9.79 -1.27
C ALA A 320 -5.72 -8.29 -1.62
N LEU A 321 -6.03 -7.46 -0.62
CA LEU A 321 -6.20 -6.02 -0.71
C LEU A 321 -5.02 -5.29 -0.05
N GLY A 322 -3.87 -5.17 -0.72
CA GLY A 322 -2.73 -4.42 -0.17
C GLY A 322 -2.96 -2.90 -0.12
N ARG A 323 -2.52 -2.20 -1.16
CA ARG A 323 -2.64 -0.73 -1.26
C ARG A 323 -4.08 -0.17 -1.09
N PRO A 324 -5.17 -0.88 -1.43
CA PRO A 324 -6.53 -0.46 -1.06
C PRO A 324 -6.73 -0.26 0.45
N LEU A 325 -6.25 -1.18 1.29
CA LEU A 325 -6.36 -1.07 2.76
C LEU A 325 -5.37 -0.08 3.39
N ILE A 326 -4.35 0.34 2.63
CA ILE A 326 -3.55 1.53 2.95
C ILE A 326 -4.39 2.79 2.68
N ALA A 327 -5.05 2.87 1.53
CA ALA A 327 -5.86 4.02 1.15
C ALA A 327 -7.14 4.17 1.98
N ASP A 328 -7.78 3.07 2.38
CA ASP A 328 -8.97 3.07 3.21
C ASP A 328 -8.94 1.86 4.17
N PRO A 329 -8.60 2.03 5.46
CA PRO A 329 -8.62 0.91 6.40
C PRO A 329 -10.03 0.33 6.58
N ARG A 330 -11.09 1.11 6.31
CA ARG A 330 -12.49 0.69 6.38
C ARG A 330 -13.05 0.17 5.07
N TRP A 331 -12.18 -0.14 4.09
CA TRP A 331 -12.60 -0.58 2.76
C TRP A 331 -13.64 -1.71 2.82
N VAL A 332 -13.43 -2.72 3.67
CA VAL A 332 -14.31 -3.91 3.74
C VAL A 332 -15.68 -3.54 4.29
N ALA A 333 -15.73 -2.91 5.47
CA ALA A 333 -16.98 -2.46 6.07
C ALA A 333 -17.77 -1.51 5.15
N LYS A 334 -17.07 -0.61 4.45
CA LYS A 334 -17.71 0.30 3.48
C LYS A 334 -18.26 -0.45 2.28
N ALA A 335 -17.45 -1.31 1.65
CA ALA A 335 -17.87 -2.11 0.50
C ALA A 335 -19.10 -2.97 0.85
N GLN A 336 -19.12 -3.59 2.03
CA GLN A 336 -20.25 -4.37 2.52
C GLN A 336 -21.52 -3.54 2.73
N ALA A 337 -21.37 -2.28 3.19
CA ALA A 337 -22.47 -1.32 3.35
C ALA A 337 -22.85 -0.58 2.04
N GLY A 338 -22.24 -0.95 0.91
CA GLY A 338 -22.38 -0.26 -0.37
C GLY A 338 -21.89 1.20 -0.34
N GLU A 339 -21.05 1.57 0.62
CA GLU A 339 -20.47 2.90 0.78
C GLU A 339 -19.30 3.11 -0.19
N PRO A 340 -19.12 4.33 -0.74
CA PRO A 340 -17.94 4.65 -1.53
C PRO A 340 -16.65 4.48 -0.71
N VAL A 341 -15.71 3.70 -1.26
CA VAL A 341 -14.37 3.53 -0.69
C VAL A 341 -13.44 4.66 -1.13
N ARG A 342 -12.44 4.99 -0.32
CA ARG A 342 -11.39 5.94 -0.72
C ARG A 342 -10.38 5.23 -1.63
N ARG A 343 -10.52 5.39 -2.96
CA ARG A 343 -9.69 4.66 -3.94
C ARG A 343 -8.19 4.79 -3.71
N CYS A 344 -7.50 3.65 -3.81
CA CYS A 344 -6.08 3.65 -4.05
C CYS A 344 -5.77 4.15 -5.47
N LEU A 345 -4.90 5.16 -5.59
CA LEU A 345 -4.45 5.67 -6.88
C LEU A 345 -3.45 4.77 -7.61
N ALA A 346 -2.98 3.66 -7.00
CA ALA A 346 -1.86 2.87 -7.50
C ALA A 346 -0.63 3.73 -7.90
N CYS A 347 -0.38 4.81 -7.15
CA CYS A 347 0.68 5.78 -7.42
C CYS A 347 2.05 5.37 -6.88
N ASN A 348 2.13 4.24 -6.18
CA ASN A 348 3.34 3.68 -5.57
C ASN A 348 4.07 4.60 -4.57
N HIS A 349 3.47 5.71 -4.14
CA HIS A 349 4.02 6.52 -3.05
C HIS A 349 4.34 5.70 -1.80
N CYS A 350 3.44 4.78 -1.43
CA CYS A 350 3.62 3.89 -0.28
C CYS A 350 4.96 3.12 -0.31
N VAL A 351 5.35 2.59 -1.48
CA VAL A 351 6.61 1.85 -1.62
C VAL A 351 7.79 2.77 -1.87
N THR A 352 7.65 3.83 -2.69
CA THR A 352 8.75 4.76 -2.98
C THR A 352 9.17 5.53 -1.73
N HIS A 353 8.20 6.01 -0.94
CA HIS A 353 8.46 6.68 0.34
C HIS A 353 9.10 5.72 1.34
N MET A 354 8.58 4.50 1.45
CA MET A 354 9.16 3.50 2.35
C MET A 354 10.60 3.13 1.96
N ARG A 355 10.90 2.94 0.67
CA ARG A 355 12.26 2.67 0.18
C ARG A 355 13.25 3.79 0.53
N SER A 356 12.79 5.03 0.64
CA SER A 356 13.65 6.18 0.95
C SER A 356 14.20 6.23 2.38
N GLY A 357 13.76 5.37 3.29
CA GLY A 357 14.09 5.52 4.72
C GLY A 357 12.85 5.60 5.58
N ALA A 358 11.85 6.30 5.09
CA ALA A 358 10.70 6.74 5.88
C ALA A 358 9.68 5.64 6.16
N THR A 359 8.82 5.89 7.14
CA THR A 359 7.67 5.05 7.43
C THR A 359 6.66 5.03 6.28
N LEU A 360 5.84 3.98 6.24
CA LEU A 360 4.76 3.84 5.28
C LEU A 360 3.81 5.05 5.34
N SER A 361 3.46 5.58 4.17
CA SER A 361 2.48 6.67 4.06
C SER A 361 1.67 6.56 2.76
N CYS A 362 0.55 7.28 2.71
CA CYS A 362 -0.36 7.29 1.57
C CYS A 362 -0.67 8.72 1.12
N VAL A 363 -0.76 8.95 -0.19
CA VAL A 363 -1.15 10.26 -0.75
C VAL A 363 -2.57 10.64 -0.36
N VAL A 364 -3.48 9.66 -0.42
CA VAL A 364 -4.91 9.90 -0.24
C VAL A 364 -5.39 9.64 1.18
N ASN A 365 -4.57 8.99 2.02
CA ASN A 365 -4.86 8.72 3.42
C ASN A 365 -3.69 9.14 4.33
N PRO A 366 -3.64 10.40 4.76
CA PRO A 366 -2.62 10.93 5.65
C PRO A 366 -2.50 10.24 7.02
N ALA A 367 -3.55 9.52 7.45
CA ALA A 367 -3.55 8.77 8.71
C ALA A 367 -2.78 7.45 8.64
N THR A 368 -2.46 6.95 7.42
CA THR A 368 -1.66 5.72 7.27
C THR A 368 -0.29 5.88 7.94
N GLY A 369 0.03 4.94 8.84
CA GLY A 369 1.29 4.91 9.60
C GLY A 369 1.34 5.96 10.71
N ARG A 370 0.22 6.67 10.93
CA ARG A 370 0.04 7.78 11.87
C ARG A 370 -1.32 7.66 12.57
N GLU A 371 -1.83 6.44 12.70
CA GLU A 371 -3.18 6.16 13.19
C GLU A 371 -3.40 6.76 14.59
N LEU A 372 -2.39 6.69 15.46
CA LEU A 372 -2.41 7.30 16.80
C LEU A 372 -2.53 8.83 16.82
N GLU A 373 -2.15 9.51 15.74
CA GLU A 373 -2.32 10.97 15.64
C GLU A 373 -3.78 11.36 15.36
N TYR A 374 -4.60 10.40 14.89
CA TYR A 374 -5.99 10.61 14.48
C TYR A 374 -6.99 9.70 15.22
N ALA A 375 -6.56 8.88 16.18
CA ALA A 375 -7.38 7.86 16.84
C ALA A 375 -8.62 8.43 17.58
N ASP A 376 -8.48 9.62 18.19
CA ASP A 376 -9.54 10.29 18.96
C ASP A 376 -10.18 11.47 18.22
N ALA A 377 -9.91 11.58 16.91
CA ALA A 377 -10.36 12.67 16.09
C ALA A 377 -11.87 12.62 15.82
N THR A 378 -12.65 13.47 16.48
CA THR A 378 -14.05 13.70 16.10
C THR A 378 -14.19 15.13 15.59
N PRO A 379 -14.63 15.33 14.32
CA PRO A 379 -14.96 16.67 13.83
C PRO A 379 -16.00 17.35 14.73
N ALA A 380 -15.87 18.66 14.92
CA ALA A 380 -16.92 19.45 15.55
C ALA A 380 -18.24 19.29 14.78
N THR A 381 -19.36 19.14 15.46
CA THR A 381 -20.69 18.93 14.88
C THR A 381 -21.60 20.16 15.08
N GLY A 382 -22.71 20.21 14.35
CA GLY A 382 -23.74 21.25 14.48
C GLY A 382 -23.40 22.57 13.81
N ARG A 383 -22.40 22.59 12.92
CA ARG A 383 -21.95 23.79 12.20
C ARG A 383 -22.48 23.80 10.77
N ARG A 384 -22.72 25.00 10.25
CA ARG A 384 -22.84 25.29 8.81
C ARG A 384 -21.48 25.63 8.24
N ILE A 385 -20.98 24.76 7.36
CA ILE A 385 -19.62 24.81 6.82
C ILE A 385 -19.69 25.03 5.31
N VAL A 386 -19.02 26.08 4.82
CA VAL A 386 -18.89 26.35 3.38
C VAL A 386 -17.46 26.09 2.92
N VAL A 387 -17.27 25.07 2.09
CA VAL A 387 -15.98 24.69 1.50
C VAL A 387 -15.85 25.29 0.10
N LEU A 388 -14.85 26.14 -0.10
CA LEU A 388 -14.57 26.81 -1.37
C LEU A 388 -13.54 26.01 -2.17
N GLY A 389 -14.00 25.27 -3.17
CA GLY A 389 -13.19 24.48 -4.10
C GLY A 389 -13.40 22.98 -3.90
N ALA A 390 -13.83 22.28 -4.95
CA ALA A 390 -14.03 20.84 -4.98
C ALA A 390 -12.76 20.10 -5.45
N GLY A 391 -11.58 20.58 -5.07
CA GLY A 391 -10.32 19.87 -5.27
C GLY A 391 -10.14 18.72 -4.28
N PRO A 392 -9.03 17.94 -4.36
CA PRO A 392 -8.80 16.80 -3.47
C PRO A 392 -8.77 17.18 -1.98
N ALA A 393 -8.29 18.38 -1.63
CA ALA A 393 -8.34 18.89 -0.26
C ALA A 393 -9.77 19.21 0.18
N GLY A 394 -10.53 19.97 -0.62
CA GLY A 394 -11.90 20.36 -0.28
C GLY A 394 -12.85 19.16 -0.19
N LEU A 395 -12.77 18.22 -1.14
CA LEU A 395 -13.55 16.97 -1.09
C LEU A 395 -13.16 16.11 0.11
N THR A 396 -11.88 16.03 0.44
CA THR A 396 -11.43 15.30 1.64
C THR A 396 -12.01 15.94 2.90
N TYR A 397 -11.83 17.25 3.07
CA TYR A 397 -12.35 17.96 4.23
C TYR A 397 -13.85 17.78 4.38
N ALA A 398 -14.61 18.03 3.29
CA ALA A 398 -16.06 17.88 3.28
C ALA A 398 -16.49 16.45 3.65
N ALA A 399 -15.83 15.42 3.09
CA ALA A 399 -16.12 14.03 3.40
C ALA A 399 -15.89 13.66 4.89
N GLU A 400 -14.84 14.20 5.52
CA GLU A 400 -14.52 13.91 6.92
C GLU A 400 -15.49 14.62 7.88
N VAL A 401 -15.89 15.86 7.61
CA VAL A 401 -16.73 16.64 8.53
C VAL A 401 -18.24 16.56 8.25
N ALA A 402 -18.68 15.97 7.15
CA ALA A 402 -20.09 15.98 6.74
C ALA A 402 -21.04 15.35 7.79
N ARG A 403 -20.60 14.32 8.51
CA ARG A 403 -21.44 13.66 9.51
C ARG A 403 -21.72 14.62 10.67
N GLY A 404 -22.96 15.09 10.77
CA GLY A 404 -23.42 15.98 11.84
C GLY A 404 -23.22 17.47 11.57
N ASN A 405 -22.87 17.87 10.34
CA ASN A 405 -22.75 19.28 9.93
C ASN A 405 -23.55 19.55 8.66
N ASP A 406 -23.97 20.80 8.45
CA ASP A 406 -24.51 21.27 7.17
C ASP A 406 -23.34 21.72 6.30
N VAL A 407 -22.95 20.92 5.31
CA VAL A 407 -21.76 21.17 4.50
C VAL A 407 -22.14 21.50 3.07
N VAL A 408 -21.66 22.66 2.60
CA VAL A 408 -21.84 23.14 1.23
C VAL A 408 -20.47 23.26 0.56
N VAL A 409 -20.29 22.63 -0.59
CA VAL A 409 -19.11 22.77 -1.44
C VAL A 409 -19.43 23.69 -2.62
N VAL A 410 -18.70 24.79 -2.74
CA VAL A 410 -18.82 25.73 -3.86
C VAL A 410 -17.64 25.54 -4.80
N GLU A 411 -17.92 25.28 -6.07
CA GLU A 411 -16.91 25.07 -7.10
C GLU A 411 -17.23 25.90 -8.35
N ARG A 412 -16.21 26.61 -8.83
CA ARG A 412 -16.33 27.47 -10.01
C ARG A 412 -16.41 26.67 -11.31
N ALA A 413 -15.73 25.52 -11.37
CA ALA A 413 -15.88 24.59 -12.48
C ALA A 413 -17.28 23.94 -12.47
N ASP A 414 -17.63 23.29 -13.56
CA ASP A 414 -18.89 22.55 -13.71
C ASP A 414 -18.83 21.12 -13.15
N ARG A 415 -17.72 20.74 -12.52
CA ARG A 415 -17.43 19.41 -11.98
C ARG A 415 -16.28 19.45 -10.98
N PRO A 416 -16.13 18.45 -10.09
CA PRO A 416 -15.11 18.44 -9.05
C PRO A 416 -13.77 17.88 -9.54
N GLY A 417 -12.74 18.02 -8.71
CA GLY A 417 -11.39 17.49 -8.90
C GLY A 417 -10.30 18.55 -9.05
N GLY A 418 -10.66 19.80 -9.38
CA GLY A 418 -9.72 20.90 -9.51
C GLY A 418 -8.49 20.56 -10.37
N ALA A 419 -7.30 20.93 -9.90
CA ALA A 419 -6.03 20.64 -10.57
C ALA A 419 -5.68 19.13 -10.59
N PHE A 420 -6.32 18.30 -9.78
CA PHE A 420 -6.05 16.86 -9.70
C PHE A 420 -6.45 16.13 -10.98
N ARG A 421 -7.46 16.65 -11.71
CA ARG A 421 -7.83 16.18 -13.06
C ARG A 421 -6.67 16.31 -14.05
N LEU A 422 -5.88 17.38 -13.92
CA LEU A 422 -4.72 17.61 -14.79
C LEU A 422 -3.56 16.67 -14.45
N THR A 423 -3.47 16.19 -13.22
CA THR A 423 -2.41 15.26 -12.79
C THR A 423 -2.44 13.95 -13.57
N GLY A 424 -3.64 13.43 -13.88
CA GLY A 424 -3.78 12.22 -14.69
C GLY A 424 -3.33 12.36 -16.15
N LEU A 425 -3.25 13.60 -16.66
CA LEU A 425 -2.77 13.92 -17.99
C LEU A 425 -1.25 14.07 -18.05
N ALA A 426 -0.59 14.27 -16.91
CA ALA A 426 0.85 14.41 -16.83
C ALA A 426 1.57 13.13 -17.32
N PRO A 427 2.83 13.25 -17.79
CA PRO A 427 3.62 12.07 -18.15
C PRO A 427 3.83 11.12 -16.96
N ARG A 428 4.08 11.68 -15.77
CA ARG A 428 4.34 10.93 -14.53
C ARG A 428 3.71 11.57 -13.30
N PHE A 429 3.41 10.75 -12.30
CA PHE A 429 3.03 11.13 -10.95
C PHE A 429 3.64 10.13 -9.96
N ASN A 430 4.38 10.61 -8.93
CA ASN A 430 5.14 9.75 -8.01
C ASN A 430 5.98 8.68 -8.74
N ASP A 431 6.72 9.14 -9.76
CA ASP A 431 7.65 8.36 -10.59
C ASP A 431 7.05 7.23 -11.45
N VAL A 432 5.74 7.04 -11.40
CA VAL A 432 5.02 6.14 -12.30
C VAL A 432 4.28 6.91 -13.38
N VAL A 433 3.98 6.24 -14.50
CA VAL A 433 3.18 6.84 -15.58
C VAL A 433 1.78 7.15 -15.05
N ALA A 434 1.34 8.41 -15.19
CA ALA A 434 0.03 8.82 -14.68
C ALA A 434 -1.11 8.29 -15.57
N ALA A 435 -2.23 7.91 -14.98
CA ALA A 435 -3.39 7.40 -15.71
C ALA A 435 -4.64 8.21 -15.36
N GLU A 436 -5.10 9.03 -16.31
CA GLU A 436 -6.29 9.88 -16.20
C GLU A 436 -7.53 9.15 -15.62
N PRO A 437 -7.89 7.92 -16.06
CA PRO A 437 -9.05 7.21 -15.51
C PRO A 437 -8.95 6.97 -14.00
N THR A 438 -7.74 6.72 -13.48
CA THR A 438 -7.54 6.47 -12.03
C THR A 438 -7.80 7.72 -11.19
N PHE A 439 -7.34 8.89 -11.66
CA PHE A 439 -7.61 10.16 -10.97
C PHE A 439 -9.08 10.56 -11.06
N ALA A 440 -9.70 10.35 -12.22
CA ALA A 440 -11.13 10.61 -12.42
C ALA A 440 -11.99 9.72 -11.50
N ALA A 441 -11.69 8.42 -11.42
CA ALA A 441 -12.39 7.48 -10.56
C ALA A 441 -12.28 7.87 -9.08
N TYR A 442 -11.08 8.25 -8.61
CA TYR A 442 -10.89 8.74 -7.23
C TYR A 442 -11.73 9.99 -6.94
N VAL A 443 -11.73 10.98 -7.84
CA VAL A 443 -12.52 12.21 -7.65
C VAL A 443 -14.01 11.88 -7.62
N ALA A 444 -14.48 11.00 -8.51
CA ALA A 444 -15.87 10.59 -8.55
C ALA A 444 -16.28 9.82 -7.28
N GLU A 445 -15.42 8.97 -6.74
CA GLU A 445 -15.67 8.27 -5.46
C GLU A 445 -15.75 9.24 -4.28
N MET A 446 -14.84 10.22 -4.22
CA MET A 446 -14.87 11.26 -3.17
C MET A 446 -16.12 12.14 -3.27
N GLU A 447 -16.55 12.52 -4.48
CA GLU A 447 -17.80 13.24 -4.69
C GLU A 447 -19.00 12.41 -4.24
N ARG A 448 -19.06 11.12 -4.61
CA ARG A 448 -20.12 10.20 -4.17
C ARG A 448 -20.14 10.04 -2.65
N ASP A 449 -18.98 9.95 -2.00
CA ASP A 449 -18.89 9.86 -0.54
C ASP A 449 -19.46 11.13 0.13
N CYS A 450 -19.07 12.31 -0.38
CA CYS A 450 -19.63 13.58 0.07
C CYS A 450 -21.15 13.63 -0.10
N ALA A 451 -21.64 13.32 -1.30
CA ALA A 451 -23.07 13.37 -1.62
C ALA A 451 -23.88 12.40 -0.74
N ARG A 452 -23.38 11.18 -0.53
CA ARG A 452 -24.01 10.19 0.36
C ARG A 452 -24.09 10.70 1.81
N LYS A 453 -23.11 11.46 2.25
CA LYS A 453 -23.07 12.08 3.59
C LYS A 453 -23.86 13.39 3.68
N GLY A 454 -24.61 13.78 2.64
CA GLY A 454 -25.48 14.96 2.64
C GLY A 454 -24.81 16.27 2.24
N VAL A 455 -23.58 16.24 1.72
CA VAL A 455 -22.89 17.45 1.24
C VAL A 455 -23.62 18.01 0.01
N THR A 456 -23.95 19.30 0.04
CA THR A 456 -24.55 20.00 -1.10
C THR A 456 -23.48 20.62 -1.98
N PHE A 457 -23.59 20.45 -3.30
CA PHE A 457 -22.65 21.00 -4.28
C PHE A 457 -23.26 22.15 -5.10
N HIS A 458 -22.55 23.27 -5.18
CA HIS A 458 -22.84 24.37 -6.10
C HIS A 458 -21.72 24.50 -7.12
N TYR A 459 -21.91 23.89 -8.29
CA TYR A 459 -21.03 24.02 -9.44
C TYR A 459 -21.29 25.31 -10.22
N ARG A 460 -20.34 25.71 -11.08
CA ARG A 460 -20.41 26.95 -11.86
C ARG A 460 -20.68 28.19 -11.00
N THR A 461 -20.24 28.16 -9.75
CA THR A 461 -20.61 29.15 -8.74
C THR A 461 -19.34 29.74 -8.12
N GLU A 462 -19.29 31.06 -7.98
CA GLU A 462 -18.28 31.75 -7.18
C GLU A 462 -18.84 32.08 -5.79
N ALA A 463 -17.95 32.23 -4.80
CA ALA A 463 -18.36 32.55 -3.43
C ALA A 463 -18.94 33.97 -3.36
N THR A 464 -20.19 34.10 -2.92
CA THR A 464 -20.88 35.39 -2.76
C THR A 464 -21.20 35.66 -1.28
N ALA A 465 -21.43 36.92 -0.92
CA ALA A 465 -21.86 37.28 0.45
C ALA A 465 -23.15 36.55 0.87
N ALA A 466 -24.05 36.25 -0.07
CA ALA A 466 -25.27 35.51 0.22
C ALA A 466 -25.00 34.05 0.62
N LEU A 467 -24.08 33.38 -0.07
CA LEU A 467 -23.69 31.99 0.23
C LEU A 467 -22.93 31.86 1.56
N LEU A 468 -22.21 32.92 1.95
CA LEU A 468 -21.34 32.91 3.13
C LEU A 468 -21.99 33.50 4.39
N ARG A 469 -23.15 34.16 4.26
CA ARG A 469 -23.78 34.97 5.32
C ARG A 469 -23.97 34.22 6.64
N ASP A 470 -24.41 32.98 6.56
CA ASP A 470 -24.78 32.15 7.70
C ASP A 470 -23.77 31.03 7.97
N ALA A 471 -22.58 31.10 7.36
CA ALA A 471 -21.54 30.11 7.58
C ALA A 471 -20.89 30.31 8.96
N ASP A 472 -20.86 29.26 9.76
CA ASP A 472 -20.07 29.22 11.00
C ASP A 472 -18.59 29.05 10.69
N LEU A 473 -18.27 28.33 9.60
CA LEU A 473 -16.92 28.07 9.13
C LEU A 473 -16.84 28.16 7.61
N VAL A 474 -15.84 28.89 7.11
CA VAL A 474 -15.48 28.90 5.69
C VAL A 474 -14.13 28.26 5.50
N VAL A 475 -14.08 27.20 4.69
CA VAL A 475 -12.86 26.48 4.38
C VAL A 475 -12.42 26.80 2.97
N VAL A 476 -11.30 27.50 2.85
CA VAL A 476 -10.75 27.91 1.56
C VAL A 476 -9.82 26.83 1.04
N ALA A 477 -10.28 26.07 0.04
CA ALA A 477 -9.59 24.96 -0.60
C ALA A 477 -9.32 25.21 -2.10
N THR A 478 -9.05 26.47 -2.46
CA THR A 478 -8.94 26.92 -3.86
C THR A 478 -7.63 26.54 -4.55
N GLY A 479 -6.72 25.90 -3.83
CA GLY A 479 -5.45 25.41 -4.35
C GLY A 479 -4.58 26.52 -4.93
N ALA A 480 -3.95 26.25 -6.06
CA ALA A 480 -2.89 27.09 -6.61
C ALA A 480 -3.10 27.46 -8.07
N ARG A 481 -2.56 28.61 -8.46
CA ARG A 481 -2.52 29.07 -9.86
C ARG A 481 -1.10 29.10 -10.39
N TYR A 482 -0.98 28.81 -11.68
CA TYR A 482 0.26 29.00 -12.42
C TYR A 482 0.56 30.51 -12.58
N ARG A 483 1.83 30.89 -12.40
CA ARG A 483 2.37 32.24 -12.58
C ARG A 483 2.67 32.51 -14.06
N PHE A 484 3.01 33.76 -14.39
CA PHE A 484 3.55 34.14 -15.71
C PHE A 484 2.66 33.78 -16.91
N GLY A 485 1.33 33.86 -16.76
CA GLY A 485 0.38 33.52 -17.83
C GLY A 485 0.23 32.03 -18.14
N LEU A 486 0.96 31.14 -17.44
CA LEU A 486 0.97 29.70 -17.70
C LEU A 486 -0.34 28.97 -17.33
N GLY A 487 -1.29 29.67 -16.69
CA GLY A 487 -2.57 29.10 -16.24
C GLY A 487 -3.48 28.59 -17.35
N ALA A 488 -3.42 29.17 -18.55
CA ALA A 488 -4.14 28.65 -19.73
C ALA A 488 -3.26 27.73 -20.58
N VAL A 489 -1.95 27.97 -20.60
CA VAL A 489 -1.00 27.26 -21.48
C VAL A 489 -0.79 25.82 -21.00
N VAL A 490 -0.50 25.62 -19.71
CA VAL A 490 -0.14 24.29 -19.19
C VAL A 490 -1.31 23.30 -19.30
N PRO A 491 -2.56 23.64 -18.91
CA PRO A 491 -3.69 22.73 -19.13
C PRO A 491 -3.88 22.37 -20.60
N ARG A 492 -3.79 23.34 -21.53
CA ARG A 492 -3.90 23.06 -22.97
C ARG A 492 -2.82 22.09 -23.44
N LEU A 493 -1.56 22.29 -23.04
CA LEU A 493 -0.45 21.38 -23.37
C LEU A 493 -0.63 19.97 -22.80
N LEU A 494 -1.20 19.83 -21.60
CA LEU A 494 -1.51 18.52 -21.02
C LEU A 494 -2.64 17.82 -21.79
N HIS A 495 -3.66 18.55 -22.21
CA HIS A 495 -4.77 18.01 -23.02
C HIS A 495 -4.33 17.59 -24.42
N THR A 496 -3.38 18.29 -25.06
CA THR A 496 -2.82 17.83 -26.34
C THR A 496 -1.97 16.57 -26.22
N ARG A 497 -1.65 16.13 -24.98
CA ARG A 497 -0.72 15.03 -24.67
C ARG A 497 0.67 15.21 -25.29
N ALA A 498 1.02 16.42 -25.76
CA ALA A 498 2.32 16.71 -26.39
C ALA A 498 3.49 16.39 -25.46
N ALA A 499 3.33 16.62 -24.16
CA ALA A 499 4.31 16.28 -23.13
C ALA A 499 4.57 14.77 -22.97
N ARG A 500 3.71 13.90 -23.53
CA ARG A 500 3.88 12.44 -23.54
C ARG A 500 4.53 11.92 -24.82
N SER A 501 4.77 12.78 -25.81
CA SER A 501 5.51 12.41 -27.02
C SER A 501 6.94 11.97 -26.67
N ARG A 502 7.54 11.06 -27.45
CA ARG A 502 8.91 10.58 -27.21
C ARG A 502 9.93 11.72 -27.12
N ALA A 503 9.77 12.77 -27.94
CA ALA A 503 10.64 13.93 -27.97
C ALA A 503 10.54 14.79 -26.71
N ALA A 504 9.33 15.00 -26.19
CA ALA A 504 9.09 15.88 -25.05
C ALA A 504 9.12 15.17 -23.68
N HIS A 505 8.85 13.86 -23.65
CA HIS A 505 8.72 13.08 -22.41
C HIS A 505 9.98 13.18 -21.54
N ARG A 506 11.19 13.11 -22.12
CA ARG A 506 12.44 13.23 -21.35
C ARG A 506 12.54 14.55 -20.59
N LEU A 507 12.17 15.65 -21.23
CA LEU A 507 12.20 16.97 -20.62
C LEU A 507 11.17 17.08 -19.49
N PHE A 508 9.91 16.73 -19.75
CA PHE A 508 8.81 16.86 -18.78
C PHE A 508 8.82 15.81 -17.67
N ALA A 509 9.53 14.69 -17.86
CA ALA A 509 9.74 13.68 -16.83
C ALA A 509 10.93 13.99 -15.91
N SER A 510 11.80 14.95 -16.26
CA SER A 510 12.96 15.31 -15.43
C SER A 510 12.54 15.98 -14.12
N ASP A 511 13.24 15.69 -13.03
CA ASP A 511 12.94 16.22 -11.69
C ASP A 511 12.96 17.74 -11.67
N ARG A 512 13.97 18.36 -12.29
CA ARG A 512 14.08 19.82 -12.39
C ARG A 512 12.85 20.45 -13.05
N MET A 513 12.37 19.87 -14.16
CA MET A 513 11.18 20.38 -14.85
C MET A 513 9.91 20.14 -14.03
N ARG A 514 9.77 18.95 -13.41
CA ARG A 514 8.63 18.64 -12.53
C ARG A 514 8.58 19.60 -11.35
N ASP A 515 9.69 19.81 -10.65
CA ASP A 515 9.78 20.74 -9.52
C ASP A 515 9.48 22.17 -9.94
N TRP A 516 10.00 22.60 -11.08
CA TRP A 516 9.72 23.93 -11.59
C TRP A 516 8.22 24.10 -11.90
N LEU A 517 7.63 23.17 -12.67
CA LEU A 517 6.25 23.21 -13.15
C LEU A 517 5.22 23.02 -12.02
N TYR A 518 5.48 22.09 -11.11
CA TYR A 518 4.52 21.71 -10.06
C TYR A 518 4.69 22.52 -8.78
N HIS A 519 5.87 23.09 -8.51
CA HIS A 519 6.13 23.90 -7.32
C HIS A 519 6.46 25.35 -7.66
N ARG A 520 7.63 25.64 -8.25
CA ARG A 520 8.20 27.00 -8.32
C ARG A 520 7.35 28.01 -9.09
N VAL A 521 6.65 27.60 -10.14
CA VAL A 521 5.81 28.49 -10.96
C VAL A 521 4.34 28.46 -10.58
N ARG A 522 3.99 27.85 -9.45
CA ARG A 522 2.63 27.92 -8.89
C ARG A 522 2.65 28.77 -7.63
N ARG A 523 1.57 29.50 -7.38
CA ARG A 523 1.35 30.28 -6.14
C ARG A 523 0.04 29.85 -5.50
N GLY A 524 0.05 29.63 -4.19
CA GLY A 524 -1.17 29.44 -3.39
C GLY A 524 -2.11 30.64 -3.54
N THR A 525 -3.40 30.39 -3.45
CA THR A 525 -4.44 31.42 -3.64
C THR A 525 -5.33 31.60 -2.43
N GLY A 526 -5.31 30.65 -1.49
CA GLY A 526 -6.26 30.60 -0.39
C GLY A 526 -6.17 31.79 0.54
N ALA A 527 -4.97 32.11 1.06
CA ALA A 527 -4.81 33.22 2.02
C ALA A 527 -5.25 34.59 1.46
N ALA A 528 -4.91 34.88 0.20
CA ALA A 528 -5.29 36.15 -0.44
C ALA A 528 -6.79 36.22 -0.79
N LEU A 529 -7.44 35.08 -1.00
CA LEU A 529 -8.89 35.01 -1.16
C LEU A 529 -9.58 35.18 0.19
N ALA A 530 -9.15 34.44 1.21
CA ALA A 530 -9.68 34.50 2.58
C ALA A 530 -9.76 35.94 3.10
N ALA A 531 -8.71 36.74 2.90
CA ALA A 531 -8.65 38.14 3.33
C ALA A 531 -9.64 39.08 2.62
N ARG A 532 -10.26 38.66 1.51
CA ARG A 532 -11.20 39.45 0.70
C ARG A 532 -12.63 38.90 0.72
N LEU A 533 -12.87 37.79 1.40
CA LEU A 533 -14.20 37.20 1.45
C LEU A 533 -15.16 38.11 2.25
N PRO A 534 -16.40 38.32 1.78
CA PRO A 534 -17.39 39.13 2.47
C PRO A 534 -18.02 38.33 3.62
N LEU A 535 -17.28 38.21 4.72
CA LEU A 535 -17.66 37.37 5.88
C LEU A 535 -18.29 38.18 7.01
N ALA A 536 -19.18 37.55 7.75
CA ALA A 536 -19.66 38.09 9.02
C ALA A 536 -18.55 38.05 10.08
N ALA A 537 -18.57 38.96 11.06
CA ALA A 537 -17.50 39.09 12.07
C ALA A 537 -17.27 37.82 12.92
N ARG A 538 -18.27 36.94 13.01
CA ARG A 538 -18.22 35.69 13.79
C ARG A 538 -17.81 34.45 13.00
N THR A 539 -17.62 34.57 11.68
CA THR A 539 -17.32 33.43 10.82
C THR A 539 -15.85 33.06 10.91
N GLU A 540 -15.57 31.80 11.27
CA GLU A 540 -14.20 31.28 11.25
C GLU A 540 -13.74 31.00 9.81
N VAL A 541 -12.44 31.13 9.56
CA VAL A 541 -11.85 30.85 8.25
C VAL A 541 -10.62 29.99 8.40
N VAL A 542 -10.57 28.91 7.62
CA VAL A 542 -9.41 28.02 7.54
C VAL A 542 -8.98 27.89 6.09
N VAL A 543 -7.67 27.96 5.83
CA VAL A 543 -7.09 27.76 4.51
C VAL A 543 -6.41 26.39 4.46
N ILE A 544 -6.81 25.57 3.50
CA ILE A 544 -6.24 24.23 3.27
C ILE A 544 -5.86 24.06 1.79
N GLY A 545 -5.04 23.06 1.50
CA GLY A 545 -4.74 22.69 0.12
C GLY A 545 -3.85 23.68 -0.64
N ASP A 546 -3.29 24.67 0.06
CA ASP A 546 -2.45 25.70 -0.55
C ASP A 546 -1.04 25.16 -0.87
N ALA A 547 -0.50 25.64 -1.99
CA ALA A 547 0.74 25.17 -2.59
C ALA A 547 2.00 25.77 -1.93
N ALA A 548 2.35 25.31 -0.74
CA ALA A 548 3.56 25.79 -0.06
C ALA A 548 4.84 24.99 -0.41
N ARG A 549 4.71 23.72 -0.83
CA ARG A 549 5.87 22.80 -1.06
C ARG A 549 5.63 21.81 -2.22
N ALA A 550 6.66 21.03 -2.56
CA ALA A 550 6.63 19.98 -3.59
C ALA A 550 5.88 18.74 -3.08
N GLY A 551 5.17 18.00 -3.95
CA GLY A 551 4.33 16.86 -3.52
C GLY A 551 2.87 17.21 -3.17
N LYS A 552 2.37 18.34 -3.71
CA LYS A 552 1.11 19.02 -3.38
C LYS A 552 -0.11 18.16 -3.10
N ALA A 553 -0.33 17.05 -3.81
CA ALA A 553 -1.53 16.24 -3.58
C ALA A 553 -1.55 15.68 -2.16
N ARG A 554 -0.42 15.15 -1.68
CA ARG A 554 -0.30 14.61 -0.32
C ARG A 554 -0.47 15.73 0.69
N GLU A 555 0.34 16.78 0.62
CA GLU A 555 0.29 17.90 1.56
C GLU A 555 -1.07 18.59 1.60
N ALA A 556 -1.72 18.74 0.44
CA ALA A 556 -3.05 19.33 0.36
C ALA A 556 -4.10 18.46 1.07
N ILE A 557 -4.08 17.14 0.84
CA ILE A 557 -4.96 16.19 1.52
C ILE A 557 -4.60 16.12 3.01
N THR A 558 -3.33 16.14 3.39
CA THR A 558 -2.87 16.19 4.79
C THR A 558 -3.38 17.43 5.50
N SER A 559 -3.28 18.63 4.90
CA SER A 559 -3.82 19.85 5.50
C SER A 559 -5.35 19.78 5.70
N ALA A 560 -6.06 19.07 4.81
CA ALA A 560 -7.49 18.84 4.96
C ALA A 560 -7.81 17.89 6.12
N TYR A 561 -7.08 16.77 6.22
CA TYR A 561 -7.17 15.85 7.37
C TYR A 561 -6.85 16.58 8.68
N ASP A 562 -5.76 17.34 8.70
CA ASP A 562 -5.31 18.04 9.90
C ASP A 562 -6.34 19.07 10.36
N ALA A 563 -6.92 19.83 9.43
CA ALA A 563 -7.97 20.79 9.75
C ALA A 563 -9.31 20.14 10.17
N ALA A 564 -9.61 18.93 9.68
CA ALA A 564 -10.85 18.24 9.98
C ALA A 564 -10.79 17.40 11.26
N LEU A 565 -9.62 16.81 11.55
CA LEU A 565 -9.48 15.69 12.46
C LEU A 565 -8.43 15.90 13.57
N ARG A 566 -7.45 16.81 13.46
CA ARG A 566 -6.52 16.97 14.59
C ARG A 566 -7.21 17.65 15.77
N SER A 567 -7.11 17.03 16.95
CA SER A 567 -7.49 17.67 18.21
C SER A 567 -6.65 18.95 18.41
N THR A 568 -7.29 20.06 18.74
CA THR A 568 -6.61 21.33 19.08
C THR A 568 -5.78 21.27 20.37
N THR A 569 -5.74 20.13 21.06
CA THR A 569 -5.09 19.94 22.37
C THR A 569 -3.68 19.34 22.33
N ARG A 570 -3.16 18.89 21.17
CA ARG A 570 -1.74 18.47 21.05
C ARG A 570 -0.91 19.54 20.33
N PRO A 571 0.26 19.94 20.87
CA PRO A 571 1.14 20.88 20.19
C PRO A 571 1.55 20.33 18.83
N THR A 572 1.47 21.17 17.80
CA THR A 572 2.06 20.91 16.49
C THR A 572 3.55 20.59 16.65
N PRO A 573 4.07 19.48 16.10
CA PRO A 573 5.51 19.27 16.02
C PRO A 573 6.13 20.41 15.21
N ASP A 574 7.18 21.02 15.74
CA ASP A 574 7.89 22.12 15.10
C ASP A 574 8.43 21.67 13.72
N PRO A 575 7.95 22.26 12.61
CA PRO A 575 8.38 21.89 11.26
C PRO A 575 9.83 22.32 10.95
N THR A 576 10.51 23.00 11.89
CA THR A 576 11.91 23.42 11.77
C THR A 576 12.90 22.53 12.50
N ARG A 577 12.44 21.55 13.30
CA ARG A 577 13.35 20.52 13.83
C ARG A 577 13.69 19.52 12.71
N PRO A 578 14.97 19.41 12.32
CA PRO A 578 15.41 18.25 11.57
C PRO A 578 15.09 17.02 12.42
N THR A 579 14.50 16.00 11.82
CA THR A 579 14.66 14.63 12.34
C THR A 579 16.15 14.40 12.44
N GLU A 580 16.69 14.34 13.66
CA GLU A 580 18.04 13.88 13.91
C GLU A 580 18.13 12.46 13.34
N VAL A 581 18.64 12.37 12.12
CA VAL A 581 19.31 11.18 11.65
C VAL A 581 20.50 11.07 12.58
N ALA A 582 20.42 10.17 13.55
CA ALA A 582 21.55 9.80 14.38
C ALA A 582 22.65 9.31 13.45
N SER A 583 23.59 10.20 13.15
CA SER A 583 24.86 9.85 12.54
C SER A 583 25.68 9.13 13.60
N ARG A 584 25.60 7.80 13.65
CA ARG A 584 26.67 6.90 14.07
C ARG A 584 26.57 5.59 13.32
#